data_AF-A0A9Q9AWN7-F1
#
_entry.id   AF-A0A9Q9AWN7-F1
#
_cell.length_a   1.000
_cell.length_b   1.000
_cell.length_c   1.000
_cell.angle_alpha   90.00
_cell.angle_beta   90.00
_cell.angle_gamma   90.00
#
_symmetry.space_group_name_H-M   'P 1'
#
loop_
_entity.id
_entity.type
_entity.pdbx_description
1 polymer ?
#
loop_
_entity_poly.entity_id
_entity_poly.type
_entity_poly.pdbx_seq_one_letter_code
_entity_poly.pdbx_strand_id
1 'polypeptide(L)'
;MKRSTAVLVAALQGALAQGVTTSAKRGLAQVETSEASDNHFWTSGDLTWYYNWKVTPDAGLESSSLQFMPMLWGPTNGNDQSFYTQVKSMIDGGRNVSHVLGFNEPDGCGSNIYGGSCLDAQTAATTWIREIEPLKDLGVKLGAPAVTSAPSGFNWLQNFFTACDGQCTPDFIPIHYYGDFQGLASHVGQVNATYENMTMWVTEWAYPDESLEDTQDFYNQSIAFFDRIDYITHYSYFGGFRSSVSNVGPNSAMLTQSGDLTDIGAWYLGKAATGNVPKGGAPRVAGFAGSGLLVLAALLWCLG
;
A
#
# COMPACT_ATOMS: atom_id res chain seq x y z
N MET A 1 -20.55 -17.25 -63.34
CA MET A 1 -20.35 -16.02 -62.53
C MET A 1 -21.01 -16.23 -61.17
N LYS A 2 -20.23 -16.59 -60.14
CA LYS A 2 -20.73 -16.75 -58.77
C LYS A 2 -20.52 -15.43 -58.04
N ARG A 3 -21.60 -14.78 -57.60
CA ARG A 3 -21.55 -13.57 -56.77
C ARG A 3 -21.51 -13.99 -55.31
N SER A 4 -20.37 -13.81 -54.66
CA SER A 4 -20.23 -13.95 -53.21
C SER A 4 -20.68 -12.64 -52.56
N THR A 5 -21.72 -12.70 -51.73
CA THR A 5 -22.19 -11.58 -50.92
C THR A 5 -21.45 -11.63 -49.58
N ALA A 6 -20.54 -10.70 -49.36
CA ALA A 6 -19.90 -10.53 -48.05
C ALA A 6 -20.88 -9.82 -47.10
N VAL A 7 -21.24 -10.48 -46.00
CA VAL A 7 -21.99 -9.86 -44.90
C VAL A 7 -20.98 -9.17 -43.99
N LEU A 8 -21.03 -7.84 -43.93
CA LEU A 8 -20.30 -7.07 -42.90
C LEU A 8 -21.02 -7.27 -41.57
N VAL A 9 -20.34 -7.89 -40.60
CA VAL A 9 -20.75 -7.86 -39.19
C VAL A 9 -20.12 -6.61 -38.59
N ALA A 10 -20.94 -5.60 -38.30
CA ALA A 10 -20.51 -4.45 -37.53
C ALA A 10 -20.37 -4.86 -36.06
N ALA A 11 -19.14 -4.94 -35.55
CA ALA A 11 -18.88 -5.08 -34.13
C ALA A 11 -19.16 -3.74 -33.44
N LEU A 12 -20.30 -3.62 -32.75
CA LEU A 12 -20.49 -2.55 -31.77
C LEU A 12 -19.61 -2.86 -30.56
N GLN A 13 -18.44 -2.21 -30.48
CA GLN A 13 -17.73 -2.06 -29.23
C GLN A 13 -18.50 -1.01 -28.41
N GLY A 14 -19.40 -1.48 -27.55
CA GLY A 14 -19.97 -0.63 -26.51
C GLY A 14 -18.88 -0.34 -25.50
N ALA A 15 -18.38 0.90 -25.45
CA ALA A 15 -17.63 1.38 -24.30
C ALA A 15 -18.58 1.33 -23.10
N LEU A 16 -18.41 0.33 -22.24
CA LEU A 16 -19.04 0.33 -20.93
C LEU A 16 -18.50 1.57 -20.21
N ALA A 17 -19.38 2.55 -19.95
CA ALA A 17 -19.08 3.60 -19.00
C ALA A 17 -18.75 2.91 -17.68
N GLN A 18 -17.46 2.91 -17.30
CA GLN A 18 -17.05 2.41 -16.00
C GLN A 18 -17.66 3.35 -14.96
N GLY A 19 -18.76 2.90 -14.34
CA GLY A 19 -19.42 3.63 -13.28
C GLY A 19 -18.46 3.81 -12.11
N VAL A 20 -18.54 4.95 -11.44
CA VAL A 20 -17.85 5.19 -10.18
C VAL A 20 -18.25 4.10 -9.18
N THR A 21 -17.29 3.28 -8.75
CA THR A 21 -17.52 2.21 -7.78
C THR A 21 -17.19 2.71 -6.39
N THR A 22 -18.01 2.34 -5.41
CA THR A 22 -17.80 2.61 -3.99
C THR A 22 -17.58 1.31 -3.25
N SER A 23 -16.70 1.27 -2.25
CA SER A 23 -16.44 0.06 -1.47
C SER A 23 -16.04 0.39 -0.04
N ALA A 24 -16.74 -0.20 0.93
CA ALA A 24 -16.42 -0.04 2.35
C ALA A 24 -15.08 -0.70 2.75
N LYS A 25 -14.45 -1.46 1.85
CA LYS A 25 -13.14 -2.11 2.04
C LYS A 25 -11.96 -1.13 1.91
N ARG A 26 -12.20 0.04 1.31
CA ARG A 26 -11.16 1.03 0.99
C ARG A 26 -10.61 1.70 2.25
N GLY A 27 -9.29 1.65 2.40
CA GLY A 27 -8.57 2.42 3.40
C GLY A 27 -7.44 3.24 2.80
N LEU A 28 -6.69 3.89 3.67
CA LEU A 28 -5.62 4.80 3.29
C LEU A 28 -4.30 4.37 3.94
N ALA A 29 -3.29 4.14 3.10
CA ALA A 29 -1.89 4.09 3.49
C ALA A 29 -1.38 5.54 3.56
N GLN A 30 -1.53 6.17 4.73
CA GLN A 30 -1.31 7.61 4.90
C GLN A 30 0.18 7.91 5.00
N VAL A 31 0.72 8.46 3.92
CA VAL A 31 2.10 8.95 3.88
C VAL A 31 2.15 10.37 4.45
N GLU A 32 3.01 10.59 5.43
CA GLU A 32 3.25 11.93 5.97
C GLU A 32 3.76 12.86 4.86
N THR A 33 3.03 13.94 4.62
CA THR A 33 3.34 14.93 3.58
C THR A 33 3.76 16.25 4.21
N SER A 34 4.67 16.97 3.55
CA SER A 34 4.99 18.36 3.92
C SER A 34 3.81 19.32 3.67
N GLU A 35 2.86 18.91 2.81
CA GLU A 35 1.69 19.69 2.41
C GLU A 35 0.45 19.19 3.17
N ALA A 36 0.35 19.51 4.46
CA ALA A 36 -0.73 19.03 5.33
C ALA A 36 -2.14 19.42 4.84
N SER A 37 -2.25 20.42 3.96
CA SER A 37 -3.50 20.78 3.30
C SER A 37 -4.06 19.65 2.43
N ASP A 38 -3.23 18.77 1.87
CA ASP A 38 -3.66 17.64 1.04
C ASP A 38 -4.56 16.65 1.80
N ASN A 39 -4.49 16.62 3.13
CA ASN A 39 -5.32 15.77 3.97
C ASN A 39 -6.83 16.02 3.81
N HIS A 40 -7.24 17.15 3.24
CA HIS A 40 -8.65 17.41 2.94
C HIS A 40 -9.26 16.41 1.95
N PHE A 41 -8.46 15.74 1.11
CA PHE A 41 -8.95 14.69 0.22
C PHE A 41 -9.34 13.42 0.98
N TRP A 42 -8.62 13.12 2.06
CA TRP A 42 -8.72 11.88 2.83
C TRP A 42 -9.88 11.88 3.82
N THR A 43 -10.45 13.05 4.13
CA THR A 43 -11.56 13.19 5.07
C THR A 43 -12.94 13.09 4.40
N SER A 44 -13.00 12.74 3.12
CA SER A 44 -14.24 12.61 2.34
C SER A 44 -14.21 11.36 1.44
N GLY A 45 -15.38 10.83 1.07
CA GLY A 45 -15.50 9.69 0.15
C GLY A 45 -15.66 8.34 0.86
N ASP A 46 -15.24 7.28 0.19
CA ASP A 46 -15.50 5.87 0.60
C ASP A 46 -14.44 5.28 1.54
N LEU A 47 -13.47 6.07 1.98
CA LEU A 47 -12.43 5.60 2.89
C LEU A 47 -13.05 5.32 4.27
N THR A 48 -12.77 4.16 4.85
CA THR A 48 -13.33 3.76 6.16
C THR A 48 -12.26 3.57 7.24
N TRP A 49 -11.02 3.32 6.85
CA TRP A 49 -9.90 3.09 7.75
C TRP A 49 -8.59 3.66 7.20
N TYR A 50 -7.58 3.83 8.06
CA TYR A 50 -6.24 4.20 7.63
C TYR A 50 -5.17 3.67 8.58
N TYR A 51 -3.95 3.58 8.06
CA TYR A 51 -2.74 3.35 8.83
C TYR A 51 -1.63 4.24 8.26
N ASN A 52 -0.56 4.45 9.03
CA ASN A 52 0.53 5.37 8.68
C ASN A 52 1.91 4.80 9.05
N TRP A 53 2.03 3.47 9.12
CA TRP A 53 3.23 2.75 9.57
C TRP A 53 3.69 3.08 11.01
N LYS A 54 2.87 3.76 11.82
CA LYS A 54 3.19 4.15 13.19
C LYS A 54 2.19 3.53 14.18
N VAL A 55 2.54 3.59 15.46
CA VAL A 55 1.65 3.22 16.57
C VAL A 55 0.59 4.30 16.85
N THR A 56 0.85 5.56 16.53
CA THR A 56 -0.04 6.70 16.81
C THR A 56 -0.67 7.29 15.56
N PRO A 57 -1.92 7.77 15.64
CA PRO A 57 -2.60 8.41 14.53
C PRO A 57 -1.92 9.70 14.07
N ASP A 58 -2.12 10.07 12.80
CA ASP A 58 -1.72 11.39 12.30
C ASP A 58 -2.66 12.49 12.80
N ALA A 59 -2.09 13.55 13.36
CA ALA A 59 -2.84 14.71 13.85
C ALA A 59 -3.75 15.35 12.78
N GLY A 60 -3.33 15.28 11.51
CA GLY A 60 -4.10 15.82 10.38
C GLY A 60 -5.38 15.06 10.04
N LEU A 61 -5.55 13.84 10.55
CA LEU A 61 -6.72 12.98 10.32
C LEU A 61 -7.53 12.71 11.58
N GLU A 62 -7.17 13.33 12.71
CA GLU A 62 -7.85 13.13 14.00
C GLU A 62 -9.33 13.52 14.00
N SER A 63 -9.71 14.50 13.16
CA SER A 63 -11.10 14.92 12.98
C SER A 63 -11.86 14.11 11.93
N SER A 64 -11.20 13.16 11.26
CA SER A 64 -11.83 12.31 10.25
C SER A 64 -12.69 11.22 10.89
N SER A 65 -13.58 10.63 10.10
CA SER A 65 -14.33 9.43 10.49
C SER A 65 -13.55 8.13 10.28
N LEU A 66 -12.30 8.20 9.80
CA LEU A 66 -11.51 7.02 9.49
C LEU A 66 -11.09 6.31 10.76
N GLN A 67 -11.25 4.99 10.78
CA GLN A 67 -10.70 4.18 11.84
C GLN A 67 -9.18 4.04 11.68
N PHE A 68 -8.43 4.52 12.67
CA PHE A 68 -6.98 4.36 12.71
C PHE A 68 -6.59 2.93 13.12
N MET A 69 -5.66 2.34 12.37
CA MET A 69 -5.08 1.01 12.63
C MET A 69 -3.60 1.16 13.03
N PRO A 70 -3.24 1.01 14.32
CA PRO A 70 -1.85 1.07 14.77
C PRO A 70 -1.01 -0.04 14.13
N MET A 71 0.23 0.28 13.78
CA MET A 71 1.20 -0.68 13.25
C MET A 71 2.44 -0.75 14.12
N LEU A 72 2.87 -1.97 14.47
CA LEU A 72 4.22 -2.21 14.97
C LEU A 72 5.13 -2.47 13.78
N TRP A 73 5.61 -1.41 13.13
CA TRP A 73 6.40 -1.50 11.88
C TRP A 73 7.61 -2.44 12.03
N GLY A 74 8.34 -2.32 13.13
CA GLY A 74 9.46 -3.17 13.53
C GLY A 74 9.80 -2.92 14.99
N PRO A 75 10.40 -3.88 15.72
CA PRO A 75 10.72 -3.70 17.11
C PRO A 75 11.79 -2.64 17.29
N THR A 76 11.61 -1.81 18.31
CA THR A 76 12.67 -1.11 19.00
C THR A 76 13.46 -2.13 19.85
N ASN A 77 14.78 -2.06 19.81
CA ASN A 77 15.67 -3.03 20.45
C ASN A 77 15.30 -3.34 21.91
N GLY A 78 15.42 -4.62 22.31
CA GLY A 78 15.35 -5.06 23.71
C GLY A 78 13.97 -5.56 24.17
N ASN A 79 13.69 -5.38 25.47
CA ASN A 79 12.44 -5.80 26.13
C ASN A 79 11.38 -4.69 26.12
N ASP A 80 11.35 -3.87 25.07
CA ASP A 80 10.36 -2.80 24.94
C ASP A 80 8.93 -3.39 24.96
N GLN A 81 8.02 -2.68 25.64
CA GLN A 81 6.57 -2.96 25.69
C GLN A 81 5.76 -1.72 25.24
N SER A 82 6.42 -0.79 24.55
CA SER A 82 5.87 0.51 24.20
C SER A 82 4.71 0.39 23.21
N PHE A 83 4.71 -0.60 22.32
CA PHE A 83 3.61 -0.78 21.38
C PHE A 83 2.33 -1.19 22.10
N TYR A 84 2.37 -2.29 22.86
CA TYR A 84 1.25 -2.76 23.67
C TYR A 84 0.73 -1.66 24.59
N THR A 85 1.63 -0.98 25.31
CA THR A 85 1.27 0.06 26.27
C THR A 85 0.58 1.25 25.60
N GLN A 86 1.06 1.68 24.42
CA GLN A 86 0.46 2.78 23.68
C GLN A 86 -0.91 2.41 23.10
N VAL A 87 -1.05 1.20 22.53
CA VAL A 87 -2.34 0.72 22.02
C VAL A 87 -3.36 0.59 23.16
N LYS A 88 -2.96 -0.03 24.28
CA LYS A 88 -3.80 -0.13 25.47
C LYS A 88 -4.22 1.26 25.98
N SER A 89 -3.29 2.22 26.05
CA SER A 89 -3.57 3.59 26.47
C SER A 89 -4.59 4.28 25.56
N MET A 90 -4.51 4.07 24.24
CA MET A 90 -5.51 4.58 23.30
C MET A 90 -6.90 3.98 23.56
N ILE A 91 -6.99 2.67 23.81
CA ILE A 91 -8.25 1.98 24.13
C ILE A 91 -8.82 2.48 25.46
N ASP A 92 -8.00 2.55 26.51
CA ASP A 92 -8.41 3.05 27.84
C ASP A 92 -8.87 4.53 27.76
N GLY A 93 -8.26 5.31 26.85
CA GLY A 93 -8.64 6.69 26.54
C GLY A 93 -9.92 6.83 25.69
N GLY A 94 -10.55 5.72 25.32
CA GLY A 94 -11.83 5.69 24.58
C GLY A 94 -11.71 5.67 23.07
N ARG A 95 -10.50 5.54 22.50
CA ARG A 95 -10.34 5.36 21.04
C ARG A 95 -10.78 3.95 20.65
N ASN A 96 -11.57 3.85 19.58
CA ASN A 96 -11.95 2.58 18.98
C ASN A 96 -10.80 1.98 18.16
N VAL A 97 -9.91 1.23 18.82
CA VAL A 97 -8.88 0.41 18.16
C VAL A 97 -9.42 -1.02 18.03
N SER A 98 -9.83 -1.40 16.82
CA SER A 98 -10.40 -2.72 16.55
C SER A 98 -9.39 -3.69 15.93
N HIS A 99 -8.38 -3.18 15.22
CA HIS A 99 -7.34 -3.96 14.56
C HIS A 99 -5.98 -3.31 14.79
N VAL A 100 -4.93 -4.14 14.74
CA VAL A 100 -3.53 -3.69 14.64
C VAL A 100 -2.82 -4.45 13.52
N LEU A 101 -1.82 -3.81 12.94
CA LEU A 101 -0.93 -4.39 11.94
C LEU A 101 0.41 -4.78 12.57
N GLY A 102 0.91 -5.96 12.19
CA GLY A 102 2.24 -6.43 12.58
C GLY A 102 3.37 -5.76 11.80
N PHE A 103 4.51 -6.45 11.72
CA PHE A 103 5.74 -5.94 11.11
C PHE A 103 5.60 -5.65 9.62
N ASN A 104 6.26 -4.59 9.15
CA ASN A 104 6.26 -4.17 7.75
C ASN A 104 7.48 -4.70 7.01
N GLU A 105 7.28 -5.59 6.05
CA GLU A 105 8.32 -6.24 5.25
C GLU A 105 9.53 -6.68 6.08
N PRO A 106 9.33 -7.53 7.11
CA PRO A 106 10.44 -7.99 7.95
C PRO A 106 11.45 -8.83 7.17
N ASP A 107 11.05 -9.44 6.04
CA ASP A 107 11.92 -10.13 5.10
C ASP A 107 12.72 -9.18 4.18
N GLY A 108 12.32 -7.90 4.13
CA GLY A 108 12.94 -6.84 3.34
C GLY A 108 14.27 -6.37 3.91
N CYS A 109 15.32 -7.19 3.82
CA CYS A 109 16.67 -6.88 4.28
C CYS A 109 17.65 -6.63 3.12
N GLY A 110 18.33 -5.48 3.12
CA GLY A 110 19.44 -5.22 2.21
C GLY A 110 19.61 -3.74 1.85
N SER A 111 20.74 -3.38 1.25
CA SER A 111 21.04 -1.98 0.87
C SER A 111 20.13 -1.42 -0.23
N ASN A 112 19.42 -2.28 -0.95
CA ASN A 112 18.55 -1.93 -2.08
C ASN A 112 17.07 -2.12 -1.76
N ILE A 113 16.72 -2.51 -0.53
CA ILE A 113 15.34 -2.62 -0.06
C ILE A 113 15.12 -1.47 0.90
N TYR A 114 14.10 -0.66 0.63
CA TYR A 114 13.78 0.54 1.40
C TYR A 114 12.39 0.38 2.01
N GLY A 115 12.21 0.83 3.24
CA GLY A 115 10.89 0.86 3.90
C GLY A 115 10.49 -0.43 4.64
N GLY A 116 11.25 -1.51 4.51
CA GLY A 116 11.07 -2.73 5.30
C GLY A 116 11.76 -2.71 6.67
N SER A 117 11.23 -3.48 7.62
CA SER A 117 11.69 -3.51 9.01
C SER A 117 12.93 -4.35 9.24
N CYS A 118 13.33 -5.15 8.24
CA CYS A 118 14.48 -6.06 8.26
C CYS A 118 14.68 -6.76 9.61
N LEU A 119 13.83 -7.75 9.88
CA LEU A 119 13.72 -8.41 11.18
C LEU A 119 13.75 -9.93 11.00
N ASP A 120 14.57 -10.64 11.76
CA ASP A 120 14.57 -12.10 11.70
C ASP A 120 13.31 -12.71 12.36
N ALA A 121 12.91 -13.89 11.90
CA ALA A 121 11.69 -14.56 12.33
C ALA A 121 11.66 -14.90 13.83
N GLN A 122 12.80 -15.20 14.46
CA GLN A 122 12.87 -15.58 15.87
C GLN A 122 12.66 -14.35 16.77
N THR A 123 13.32 -13.24 16.43
CA THR A 123 13.11 -11.95 17.12
C THR A 123 11.69 -11.44 16.91
N ALA A 124 11.14 -11.60 15.69
CA ALA A 124 9.76 -11.25 15.39
C ALA A 124 8.75 -12.06 16.23
N ALA A 125 8.92 -13.38 16.33
CA ALA A 125 8.05 -14.23 17.15
C ALA A 125 8.09 -13.83 18.63
N THR A 126 9.30 -13.63 19.18
CA THR A 126 9.48 -13.18 20.57
C THR A 126 8.83 -11.82 20.82
N THR A 127 8.95 -10.90 19.88
CA THR A 127 8.33 -9.57 19.95
C THR A 127 6.81 -9.67 19.85
N TRP A 128 6.28 -10.46 18.91
CA TRP A 128 4.85 -10.66 18.72
C TRP A 128 4.18 -11.16 20.00
N ILE A 129 4.72 -12.22 20.60
CA ILE A 129 4.19 -12.84 21.83
C ILE A 129 4.15 -11.81 22.97
N ARG A 130 5.10 -10.88 23.01
CA ARG A 130 5.20 -9.85 24.05
C ARG A 130 4.28 -8.65 23.82
N GLU A 131 4.19 -8.18 22.57
CA GLU A 131 3.65 -6.84 22.24
C GLU A 131 2.31 -6.89 21.50
N ILE A 132 2.09 -7.90 20.66
CA ILE A 132 0.93 -7.97 19.76
C ILE A 132 -0.09 -8.99 20.27
N GLU A 133 0.34 -10.21 20.62
CA GLU A 133 -0.55 -11.28 21.08
C GLU A 133 -1.46 -10.86 22.26
N PRO A 134 -0.95 -10.15 23.31
CA PRO A 134 -1.80 -9.76 24.45
C PRO A 134 -2.90 -8.75 24.09
N LEU A 135 -2.85 -8.10 22.92
CA LEU A 135 -3.92 -7.18 22.50
C LEU A 135 -5.23 -7.90 22.20
N LYS A 136 -5.20 -9.23 21.97
CA LYS A 136 -6.43 -10.04 21.83
C LYS A 136 -7.28 -10.02 23.10
N ASP A 137 -6.66 -9.95 24.27
CA ASP A 137 -7.36 -9.85 25.55
C ASP A 137 -8.12 -8.52 25.69
N LEU A 138 -7.76 -7.52 24.88
CA LEU A 138 -8.44 -6.24 24.77
C LEU A 138 -9.50 -6.22 23.63
N GLY A 139 -9.73 -7.36 22.98
CA GLY A 139 -10.68 -7.49 21.87
C GLY A 139 -10.15 -7.01 20.51
N VAL A 140 -8.85 -6.75 20.39
CA VAL A 140 -8.21 -6.28 19.16
C VAL A 140 -7.90 -7.46 18.23
N LYS A 141 -8.17 -7.28 16.93
CA LYS A 141 -7.82 -8.22 15.86
C LYS A 141 -6.39 -8.00 15.37
N LEU A 142 -5.64 -9.09 15.19
CA LEU A 142 -4.20 -9.00 14.90
C LEU A 142 -3.89 -9.34 13.43
N GLY A 143 -3.26 -8.42 12.73
CA GLY A 143 -2.74 -8.66 11.38
C GLY A 143 -1.37 -9.31 11.44
N ALA A 144 -1.19 -10.44 10.75
CA ALA A 144 0.11 -11.07 10.58
C ALA A 144 1.17 -10.09 10.00
N PRO A 145 2.48 -10.40 10.11
CA PRO A 145 3.50 -9.59 9.46
C PRO A 145 3.25 -9.48 7.95
N ALA A 146 3.29 -8.27 7.41
CA ALA A 146 3.15 -8.01 5.98
C ALA A 146 4.51 -8.23 5.31
N VAL A 147 4.70 -9.32 4.58
CA VAL A 147 5.96 -9.62 3.90
C VAL A 147 5.95 -9.12 2.45
N THR A 148 7.14 -9.00 1.84
CA THR A 148 7.23 -8.78 0.39
C THR A 148 6.57 -9.93 -0.38
N SER A 149 6.13 -9.68 -1.63
CA SER A 149 5.49 -10.72 -2.47
C SER A 149 6.45 -11.79 -3.01
N ALA A 150 7.75 -11.64 -2.75
CA ALA A 150 8.77 -12.58 -3.23
C ALA A 150 8.72 -13.92 -2.45
N PRO A 151 9.29 -15.01 -3.01
CA PRO A 151 9.39 -16.29 -2.29
C PRO A 151 10.08 -16.19 -0.92
N SER A 152 10.98 -15.22 -0.73
CA SER A 152 11.61 -14.93 0.56
C SER A 152 10.60 -14.55 1.63
N GLY A 153 9.54 -13.82 1.29
CA GLY A 153 8.48 -13.43 2.22
C GLY A 153 7.70 -14.64 2.73
N PHE A 154 7.34 -15.57 1.85
CA PHE A 154 6.69 -16.83 2.25
C PHE A 154 7.58 -17.69 3.16
N ASN A 155 8.86 -17.81 2.82
CA ASN A 155 9.83 -18.52 3.66
C ASN A 155 9.96 -17.85 5.03
N TRP A 156 9.95 -16.52 5.07
CA TRP A 156 10.00 -15.76 6.31
C TRP A 156 8.76 -16.00 7.18
N LEU A 157 7.54 -15.95 6.61
CA LEU A 157 6.31 -16.23 7.35
C LEU A 157 6.28 -17.66 7.91
N GLN A 158 6.71 -18.64 7.12
CA GLN A 158 6.81 -20.02 7.59
C GLN A 158 7.75 -20.14 8.79
N ASN A 159 8.93 -19.49 8.71
CA ASN A 159 9.89 -19.46 9.81
C ASN A 159 9.32 -18.74 11.05
N PHE A 160 8.58 -17.64 10.85
CA PHE A 160 7.92 -16.90 11.92
C PHE A 160 6.90 -17.77 12.65
N PHE A 161 5.97 -18.41 11.94
CA PHE A 161 4.98 -19.30 12.56
C PHE A 161 5.61 -20.52 13.23
N THR A 162 6.72 -21.03 12.69
CA THR A 162 7.51 -22.09 13.34
C THR A 162 8.12 -21.59 14.65
N ALA A 163 8.75 -20.42 14.65
CA ALA A 163 9.36 -19.81 15.83
C ALA A 163 8.33 -19.42 16.90
N CYS A 164 7.09 -19.14 16.51
CA CYS A 164 5.99 -18.86 17.41
C CYS A 164 5.54 -20.10 18.22
N ASP A 165 5.79 -21.32 17.74
CA ASP A 165 5.39 -22.58 18.41
C ASP A 165 3.92 -22.55 18.90
N GLY A 166 3.02 -22.06 18.04
CA GLY A 166 1.58 -21.94 18.34
C GLY A 166 1.17 -20.75 19.22
N GLN A 167 2.10 -19.89 19.65
CA GLN A 167 1.82 -18.73 20.51
C GLN A 167 1.49 -17.43 19.76
N CYS A 168 1.59 -17.41 18.43
CA CYS A 168 1.18 -16.27 17.62
C CYS A 168 -0.10 -16.63 16.86
N THR A 169 -1.21 -15.95 17.15
CA THR A 169 -2.53 -16.29 16.57
C THR A 169 -3.15 -15.12 15.80
N PRO A 170 -2.57 -14.70 14.65
CA PRO A 170 -3.15 -13.64 13.84
C PRO A 170 -4.55 -13.99 13.34
N ASP A 171 -5.40 -12.96 13.22
CA ASP A 171 -6.78 -13.06 12.73
C ASP A 171 -6.89 -12.84 11.21
N PHE A 172 -5.96 -12.08 10.63
CA PHE A 172 -5.93 -11.77 9.20
C PHE A 172 -4.51 -11.68 8.66
N ILE A 173 -4.35 -11.81 7.33
CA ILE A 173 -3.08 -11.75 6.62
C ILE A 173 -2.99 -10.48 5.76
N PRO A 174 -2.16 -9.49 6.15
CA PRO A 174 -1.74 -8.41 5.28
C PRO A 174 -0.84 -8.92 4.15
N ILE A 175 -1.04 -8.40 2.93
CA ILE A 175 -0.19 -8.68 1.78
C ILE A 175 0.24 -7.38 1.10
N HIS A 176 1.47 -7.38 0.59
CA HIS A 176 2.00 -6.34 -0.27
C HIS A 176 2.20 -6.88 -1.68
N TYR A 177 1.92 -6.06 -2.69
CA TYR A 177 2.20 -6.45 -4.07
C TYR A 177 2.51 -5.26 -4.97
N TYR A 178 3.67 -5.31 -5.61
CA TYR A 178 4.10 -4.30 -6.58
C TYR A 178 4.44 -4.98 -7.91
N GLY A 179 3.62 -4.75 -8.94
CA GLY A 179 3.74 -5.44 -10.23
C GLY A 179 2.45 -5.40 -11.05
N ASP A 180 2.33 -6.31 -12.03
CA ASP A 180 1.17 -6.38 -12.93
C ASP A 180 -0.06 -7.05 -12.29
N PHE A 181 -1.21 -6.98 -12.96
CA PHE A 181 -2.46 -7.51 -12.42
C PHE A 181 -2.45 -9.05 -12.34
N GLN A 182 -1.82 -9.72 -13.31
CA GLN A 182 -1.74 -11.16 -13.38
C GLN A 182 -0.95 -11.73 -12.19
N GLY A 183 0.18 -11.10 -11.87
CA GLY A 183 0.97 -11.46 -10.71
C GLY A 183 0.26 -11.11 -9.40
N LEU A 184 -0.48 -10.00 -9.32
CA LEU A 184 -1.31 -9.67 -8.15
C LEU A 184 -2.36 -10.76 -7.89
N ALA A 185 -3.13 -11.13 -8.91
CA ALA A 185 -4.17 -12.15 -8.80
C ALA A 185 -3.60 -13.53 -8.43
N SER A 186 -2.44 -13.88 -9.01
CA SER A 186 -1.70 -15.09 -8.67
C SER A 186 -1.23 -15.08 -7.20
N HIS A 187 -0.66 -13.95 -6.75
CA HIS A 187 -0.17 -13.80 -5.38
C HIS A 187 -1.30 -13.91 -4.35
N VAL A 188 -2.44 -13.23 -4.59
CA VAL A 188 -3.66 -13.37 -3.77
C VAL A 188 -4.10 -14.83 -3.69
N GLY A 189 -4.15 -15.53 -4.83
CA GLY A 189 -4.51 -16.94 -4.88
C GLY A 189 -3.56 -17.83 -4.07
N GLN A 190 -2.25 -17.60 -4.18
CA GLN A 190 -1.23 -18.34 -3.44
C GLN A 190 -1.32 -18.12 -1.93
N VAL A 191 -1.47 -16.87 -1.48
CA VAL A 191 -1.62 -16.55 -0.05
C VAL A 191 -2.88 -17.19 0.50
N ASN A 192 -4.01 -17.07 -0.21
CA ASN A 192 -5.28 -17.67 0.23
C ASN A 192 -5.19 -19.20 0.35
N ALA A 193 -4.53 -19.88 -0.61
CA ALA A 193 -4.31 -21.33 -0.55
C ALA A 193 -3.35 -21.76 0.58
N THR A 194 -2.48 -20.86 1.05
CA THR A 194 -1.53 -21.15 2.14
C THR A 194 -2.14 -20.88 3.51
N TYR A 195 -2.99 -19.85 3.63
CA TYR A 195 -3.57 -19.36 4.88
C TYR A 195 -5.11 -19.31 4.82
N GLU A 196 -5.74 -20.43 4.44
CA GLU A 196 -7.17 -20.55 4.08
C GLU A 196 -8.16 -20.09 5.18
N ASN A 197 -7.74 -20.04 6.44
CA ASN A 197 -8.60 -19.69 7.58
C ASN A 197 -8.53 -18.21 8.00
N MET A 198 -7.83 -17.37 7.23
CA MET A 198 -7.66 -15.95 7.52
C MET A 198 -8.33 -15.09 6.46
N THR A 199 -8.95 -13.98 6.89
CA THR A 199 -9.27 -12.91 5.94
C THR A 199 -7.98 -12.22 5.49
N MET A 200 -8.02 -11.58 4.33
CA MET A 200 -6.89 -10.92 3.70
C MET A 200 -7.09 -9.41 3.70
N TRP A 201 -6.00 -8.70 3.99
CA TRP A 201 -5.89 -7.26 3.83
C TRP A 201 -4.82 -6.98 2.78
N VAL A 202 -5.13 -6.25 1.72
CA VAL A 202 -4.10 -5.79 0.78
C VAL A 202 -3.62 -4.43 1.28
N THR A 203 -2.61 -4.42 2.15
CA THR A 203 -2.19 -3.17 2.82
C THR A 203 -1.38 -2.27 1.90
N GLU A 204 -0.68 -2.84 0.90
CA GLU A 204 0.02 -2.06 -0.12
C GLU A 204 -0.07 -2.73 -1.48
N TRP A 205 -0.48 -1.98 -2.50
CA TRP A 205 -0.25 -2.35 -3.90
C TRP A 205 -0.19 -1.14 -4.82
N ALA A 206 0.64 -1.27 -5.85
CA ALA A 206 0.75 -0.33 -6.98
C ALA A 206 1.42 -1.04 -8.17
N TYR A 207 1.49 -0.37 -9.33
CA TYR A 207 2.25 -0.86 -10.48
C TYR A 207 3.40 0.11 -10.77
N PRO A 208 4.61 -0.14 -10.21
CA PRO A 208 5.67 0.84 -10.19
C PRO A 208 6.25 1.16 -11.57
N ASP A 209 6.53 2.46 -11.80
CA ASP A 209 7.30 2.95 -12.95
C ASP A 209 6.78 2.57 -14.35
N GLU A 210 5.48 2.30 -14.45
CA GLU A 210 4.81 1.98 -15.70
C GLU A 210 4.18 3.20 -16.40
N SER A 211 3.71 2.98 -17.62
CA SER A 211 2.97 3.99 -18.38
C SER A 211 1.66 4.38 -17.68
N LEU A 212 1.18 5.60 -17.92
CA LEU A 212 -0.06 6.08 -17.32
C LEU A 212 -1.25 5.16 -17.64
N GLU A 213 -1.33 4.68 -18.88
CA GLU A 213 -2.38 3.77 -19.35
C GLU A 213 -2.31 2.43 -18.60
N ASP A 214 -1.12 1.82 -18.53
CA ASP A 214 -0.92 0.54 -17.84
C ASP A 214 -1.22 0.65 -16.32
N THR A 215 -0.80 1.73 -15.67
CA THR A 215 -1.11 1.96 -14.25
C THR A 215 -2.61 2.13 -14.00
N GLN A 216 -3.31 2.88 -14.87
CA GLN A 216 -4.76 3.06 -14.78
C GLN A 216 -5.53 1.76 -15.03
N ASP A 217 -5.12 0.97 -16.02
CA ASP A 217 -5.71 -0.33 -16.33
C ASP A 217 -5.46 -1.35 -15.21
N PHE A 218 -4.25 -1.39 -14.66
CA PHE A 218 -3.93 -2.19 -13.48
C PHE A 218 -4.82 -1.82 -12.30
N TYR A 219 -4.95 -0.53 -12.00
CA TYR A 219 -5.77 -0.06 -10.90
C TYR A 219 -7.23 -0.52 -11.05
N ASN A 220 -7.84 -0.30 -12.22
CA ASN A 220 -9.24 -0.67 -12.48
C ASN A 220 -9.48 -2.17 -12.39
N GLN A 221 -8.56 -2.99 -12.91
CA GLN A 221 -8.63 -4.45 -12.77
C GLN A 221 -8.52 -4.89 -11.31
N SER A 222 -7.59 -4.29 -10.56
CA SER A 222 -7.32 -4.62 -9.16
C SER A 222 -8.51 -4.33 -8.25
N ILE A 223 -9.10 -3.12 -8.33
CA ILE A 223 -10.26 -2.78 -7.47
C ILE A 223 -11.47 -3.66 -7.79
N ALA A 224 -11.72 -3.95 -9.07
CA ALA A 224 -12.82 -4.81 -9.48
C ALA A 224 -12.60 -6.26 -9.00
N PHE A 225 -11.36 -6.71 -8.90
CA PHE A 225 -11.00 -8.02 -8.36
C PHE A 225 -11.22 -8.07 -6.84
N PHE A 226 -10.71 -7.10 -6.08
CA PHE A 226 -10.84 -7.06 -4.62
C PHE A 226 -12.28 -6.90 -4.14
N ASP A 227 -13.10 -6.10 -4.85
CA ASP A 227 -14.50 -5.91 -4.49
C ASP A 227 -15.32 -7.20 -4.65
N ARG A 228 -14.92 -8.12 -5.54
CA ARG A 228 -15.60 -9.40 -5.79
C ARG A 228 -15.18 -10.54 -4.87
N ILE A 229 -14.07 -10.40 -4.15
CA ILE A 229 -13.53 -11.46 -3.29
C ILE A 229 -13.93 -11.22 -1.84
N ASP A 230 -14.70 -12.14 -1.27
CA ASP A 230 -15.25 -12.00 0.10
C ASP A 230 -14.17 -12.04 1.19
N TYR A 231 -13.13 -12.88 1.02
CA TYR A 231 -12.06 -12.96 2.02
C TYR A 231 -11.11 -11.75 1.98
N ILE A 232 -11.10 -10.96 0.91
CA ILE A 232 -10.41 -9.65 0.90
C ILE A 232 -11.36 -8.66 1.54
N THR A 233 -11.01 -8.22 2.74
CA THR A 233 -11.90 -7.37 3.55
C THR A 233 -11.45 -5.91 3.58
N HIS A 234 -10.16 -5.66 3.36
CA HIS A 234 -9.56 -4.34 3.44
C HIS A 234 -8.50 -4.17 2.35
N TYR A 235 -8.44 -2.99 1.76
CA TYR A 235 -7.37 -2.64 0.83
C TYR A 235 -7.04 -1.13 0.89
N SER A 236 -5.76 -0.77 0.94
CA SER A 236 -5.18 0.59 0.83
C SER A 236 -4.18 0.77 -0.33
N TYR A 237 -4.56 1.49 -1.39
CA TYR A 237 -3.71 1.66 -2.58
C TYR A 237 -2.47 2.51 -2.22
N PHE A 238 -1.28 2.07 -2.62
CA PHE A 238 -0.05 2.79 -2.30
C PHE A 238 0.17 3.95 -3.28
N GLY A 239 -0.48 5.07 -2.98
CA GLY A 239 -0.45 6.26 -3.83
C GLY A 239 -0.90 7.55 -3.16
N GLY A 240 -1.15 7.56 -1.84
CA GLY A 240 -1.70 8.69 -1.07
C GLY A 240 -0.75 9.90 -0.91
N PHE A 241 -0.02 10.27 -1.96
CA PHE A 241 0.99 11.30 -1.98
C PHE A 241 1.01 12.01 -3.35
N ARG A 242 1.79 13.10 -3.44
CA ARG A 242 2.03 13.82 -4.70
C ARG A 242 2.99 13.07 -5.60
N SER A 243 2.76 13.12 -6.91
CA SER A 243 3.58 12.45 -7.93
C SER A 243 5.04 12.87 -7.95
N SER A 244 5.37 14.05 -7.40
CA SER A 244 6.75 14.56 -7.30
C SER A 244 7.62 13.86 -6.25
N VAL A 245 7.01 13.15 -5.30
CA VAL A 245 7.70 12.43 -4.21
C VAL A 245 7.47 10.91 -4.27
N SER A 246 6.78 10.42 -5.29
CA SER A 246 6.51 9.00 -5.47
C SER A 246 7.80 8.19 -5.65
N ASN A 247 7.93 7.11 -4.89
CA ASN A 247 8.96 6.08 -5.05
C ASN A 247 8.48 4.87 -5.87
N VAL A 248 7.26 4.90 -6.41
CA VAL A 248 6.66 3.86 -7.28
C VAL A 248 6.26 4.44 -8.64
N GLY A 249 6.99 5.47 -9.09
CA GLY A 249 6.70 6.21 -10.31
C GLY A 249 5.56 7.24 -10.14
N PRO A 250 5.58 8.33 -10.92
CA PRO A 250 4.60 9.42 -10.78
C PRO A 250 3.17 9.00 -11.13
N ASN A 251 3.00 8.00 -12.00
CA ASN A 251 1.69 7.58 -12.51
C ASN A 251 0.84 6.82 -11.47
N SER A 252 1.47 6.27 -10.43
CA SER A 252 0.80 5.62 -9.31
C SER A 252 0.33 6.61 -8.23
N ALA A 253 0.61 7.91 -8.35
CA ALA A 253 0.21 8.88 -7.35
C ALA A 253 -1.27 9.27 -7.47
N MET A 254 -1.94 9.43 -6.33
CA MET A 254 -3.32 9.94 -6.25
C MET A 254 -3.39 11.46 -6.43
N LEU A 255 -2.27 12.17 -6.21
CA LEU A 255 -2.16 13.60 -6.41
C LEU A 255 -1.07 13.91 -7.45
N THR A 256 -1.31 14.90 -8.31
CA THR A 256 -0.27 15.46 -9.16
C THR A 256 0.79 16.17 -8.31
N GLN A 257 1.90 16.57 -8.94
CA GLN A 257 2.93 17.39 -8.32
C GLN A 257 2.41 18.71 -7.74
N SER A 258 1.28 19.21 -8.26
CA SER A 258 0.63 20.45 -7.83
C SER A 258 -0.40 20.24 -6.71
N GLY A 259 -0.70 18.99 -6.32
CA GLY A 259 -1.71 18.67 -5.31
C GLY A 259 -3.13 18.49 -5.88
N ASP A 260 -3.30 18.43 -7.20
CA ASP A 260 -4.59 18.14 -7.81
C ASP A 260 -4.84 16.63 -7.88
N LEU A 261 -6.07 16.17 -7.66
CA LEU A 261 -6.42 14.74 -7.79
C LEU A 261 -6.14 14.23 -9.21
N THR A 262 -5.42 13.11 -9.31
CA THR A 262 -5.30 12.32 -10.55
C THR A 262 -6.56 11.51 -10.80
N ASP A 263 -6.64 10.85 -11.95
CA ASP A 263 -7.74 9.92 -12.23
C ASP A 263 -7.81 8.78 -11.21
N ILE A 264 -6.67 8.15 -10.88
CA ILE A 264 -6.60 7.09 -9.86
C ILE A 264 -7.06 7.62 -8.49
N GLY A 265 -6.57 8.80 -8.08
CA GLY A 265 -7.00 9.41 -6.82
C GLY A 265 -8.50 9.68 -6.78
N ALA A 266 -9.05 10.20 -7.88
CA ALA A 266 -10.48 10.47 -7.99
C ALA A 266 -11.31 9.17 -7.96
N TRP A 267 -10.95 8.16 -8.74
CA TRP A 267 -11.64 6.86 -8.76
C TRP A 267 -11.61 6.19 -7.37
N TYR A 268 -10.46 6.26 -6.68
CA TYR A 268 -10.30 5.64 -5.36
C TYR A 268 -11.21 6.28 -4.31
N LEU A 269 -11.42 7.59 -4.40
CA LEU A 269 -12.33 8.34 -3.55
C LEU A 269 -13.80 8.29 -4.00
N GLY A 270 -14.15 7.44 -4.98
CA GLY A 270 -15.52 7.33 -5.48
C GLY A 270 -15.95 8.57 -6.26
N LYS A 271 -15.05 9.14 -7.07
CA LYS A 271 -15.31 10.32 -7.92
C LYS A 271 -15.06 10.00 -9.40
N ALA A 272 -15.57 10.85 -10.28
CA ALA A 272 -15.29 10.77 -11.71
C ALA A 272 -13.84 11.18 -12.02
N ALA A 273 -13.30 10.68 -13.14
CA ALA A 273 -11.98 11.04 -13.66
C ALA A 273 -11.81 12.57 -13.74
N THR A 274 -10.62 13.06 -13.41
CA THR A 274 -10.28 14.49 -13.43
C THR A 274 -9.57 14.91 -14.71
N GLY A 275 -8.93 13.95 -15.40
CA GLY A 275 -8.05 14.20 -16.55
C GLY A 275 -6.70 14.80 -16.16
N ASN A 276 -6.38 14.89 -14.87
CA ASN A 276 -5.12 15.45 -14.40
C ASN A 276 -4.00 14.42 -14.52
N VAL A 277 -3.02 14.73 -15.37
CA VAL A 277 -1.87 13.86 -15.61
C VAL A 277 -0.75 14.14 -14.61
N PRO A 278 -0.35 13.16 -13.77
CA PRO A 278 0.77 13.33 -12.86
C PRO A 278 2.10 13.44 -13.61
N LYS A 279 3.05 14.16 -13.01
CA LYS A 279 4.42 14.29 -13.52
C LYS A 279 5.42 14.02 -12.41
N GLY A 280 6.60 13.53 -12.75
CA GLY A 280 7.72 13.43 -11.80
C GLY A 280 8.13 14.81 -11.28
N GLY A 281 8.90 14.82 -10.20
CA GLY A 281 9.55 16.06 -9.75
C GLY A 281 10.41 16.64 -10.87
N ALA A 282 10.48 17.97 -10.97
CA ALA A 282 11.54 18.57 -11.78
C ALA A 282 12.88 18.02 -11.27
N PRO A 283 13.82 17.64 -12.16
CA PRO A 283 15.16 17.30 -11.71
C PRO A 283 15.64 18.49 -10.90
N ARG A 284 15.87 18.28 -9.59
CA ARG A 284 16.51 19.30 -8.76
C ARG A 284 17.89 19.49 -9.38
N VAL A 285 18.06 20.56 -10.17
CA VAL A 285 19.40 21.08 -10.43
C VAL A 285 19.95 21.32 -9.03
N ALA A 286 20.90 20.50 -8.60
CA ALA A 286 21.56 20.66 -7.33
C ALA A 286 22.19 22.05 -7.34
N GLY A 287 21.49 23.02 -6.76
CA GLY A 287 21.99 24.36 -6.53
C GLY A 287 23.06 24.26 -5.47
N PHE A 288 24.28 23.88 -5.88
CA PHE A 288 25.46 24.12 -5.08
C PHE A 288 25.63 25.64 -4.99
N ALA A 289 25.20 26.21 -3.87
CA ALA A 289 25.66 27.52 -3.43
C ALA A 289 27.15 27.39 -3.08
N GLY A 290 28.01 27.64 -4.07
CA GLY A 290 29.45 27.55 -3.91
C GLY A 290 30.19 28.10 -5.13
N SER A 291 30.36 29.42 -5.13
CA SER A 291 31.46 30.19 -5.73
C SER A 291 32.23 29.57 -6.92
N GLY A 292 31.90 30.04 -8.12
CA GLY A 292 32.80 30.33 -9.25
C GLY A 292 33.94 29.35 -9.58
N LEU A 293 33.78 28.64 -10.70
CA LEU A 293 34.74 28.66 -11.82
C LEU A 293 34.21 27.83 -12.99
N LEU A 294 34.23 28.44 -14.17
CA LEU A 294 34.01 27.82 -15.47
C LEU A 294 34.99 26.66 -15.69
N VAL A 295 34.50 25.49 -16.13
CA VAL A 295 35.27 24.58 -16.97
C VAL A 295 34.36 24.03 -18.08
N LEU A 296 34.62 24.50 -19.30
CA LEU A 296 34.27 23.87 -20.56
C LEU A 296 35.21 22.67 -20.81
N ALA A 297 34.67 21.58 -21.38
CA ALA A 297 35.28 20.53 -22.20
C ALA A 297 34.74 19.14 -21.80
N ALA A 298 34.50 18.16 -22.66
CA ALA A 298 34.49 18.07 -24.11
C ALA A 298 33.75 16.77 -24.48
N LEU A 299 33.26 16.74 -25.72
CA LEU A 299 32.68 15.59 -26.42
C LEU A 299 33.68 14.44 -26.64
N LEU A 300 33.10 13.26 -26.90
CA LEU A 300 33.61 12.07 -27.62
C LEU A 300 34.40 11.01 -26.81
N TRP A 301 33.84 9.79 -26.75
CA TRP A 301 34.21 8.77 -27.75
C TRP A 301 33.26 7.56 -27.79
N CYS A 302 32.96 7.13 -29.02
CA CYS A 302 32.40 5.83 -29.36
C CYS A 302 33.54 4.82 -29.62
N LEU A 303 33.28 3.56 -29.29
CA LEU A 303 33.76 2.30 -29.90
C LEU A 303 35.24 2.18 -30.32
N GLY A 304 35.93 1.28 -29.62
CA GLY A 304 37.08 0.50 -30.05
C GLY A 304 37.10 -0.82 -29.27
#